data_AF-A0A977KZJ9-F1
#
_entry.id   AF-A0A977KZJ9-F1
#
_cell.length_a   1.000
_cell.length_b   1.000
_cell.length_c   1.000
_cell.angle_alpha   90.00
_cell.angle_beta   90.00
_cell.angle_gamma   90.00
#
_symmetry.space_group_name_H-M   'P 1'
#
loop_
_entity.id
_entity.type
_entity.pdbx_description
1 polymer ?
#
loop_
_entity_poly.entity_id
_entity_poly.type
_entity_poly.pdbx_seq_one_letter_code
_entity_poly.pdbx_strand_id
1 'polypeptide(L)'
;MDYINEQLQENDRAKISAGLVVKAMILNGLGFINSPLYLFSRFFEDKPLEHLLGKGIKASDLNDDRLGRVLDLIFMAGISRLFVGIWLFPQLCGKCIIVISQ
;
A
#
# COMPACT_ATOMS: atom_id res chain seq x y z
N MET A 1 6.34 4.77 -3.81
CA MET A 1 5.16 4.99 -2.95
C MET A 1 4.78 6.46 -2.90
N ASP A 2 5.72 7.34 -3.24
CA ASP A 2 5.53 8.79 -3.29
C ASP A 2 4.47 9.22 -4.30
N TYR A 3 4.37 8.54 -5.45
CA TYR A 3 3.26 8.73 -6.40
C TYR A 3 1.89 8.54 -5.75
N ILE A 4 1.73 7.50 -4.91
CA ILE A 4 0.45 7.23 -4.23
C ILE A 4 0.18 8.32 -3.18
N ASN A 5 1.21 8.76 -2.44
CA ASN A 5 1.08 9.83 -1.46
C ASN A 5 0.72 11.18 -2.11
N GLU A 6 1.18 11.44 -3.33
CA GLU A 6 0.88 12.67 -4.06
C GLU A 6 -0.55 12.66 -4.64
N GLN A 7 -1.02 11.49 -5.09
CA GLN A 7 -2.37 11.34 -5.62
C GLN A 7 -3.45 11.26 -4.52
N LEU A 8 -3.10 10.80 -3.33
CA LEU A 8 -4.01 10.72 -2.19
C LEU A 8 -3.81 11.96 -1.32
N GLN A 9 -4.75 12.92 -1.38
CA GLN A 9 -4.75 14.11 -0.53
C GLN A 9 -4.98 13.72 0.94
N GLU A 10 -3.91 13.37 1.62
CA GLU A 10 -3.92 12.92 3.00
C GLU A 10 -3.77 14.08 3.97
N ASN A 11 -4.45 13.99 5.12
CA ASN A 11 -4.24 14.92 6.21
C ASN A 11 -2.89 14.65 6.88
N ASP A 12 -2.08 15.69 7.05
CA ASP A 12 -0.72 15.71 7.64
C ASP A 12 -0.62 15.19 9.10
N ARG A 13 -1.75 14.77 9.69
CA ARG A 13 -1.82 14.18 11.04
C ARG A 13 -1.69 12.65 11.05
N ALA A 14 -1.59 12.03 9.87
CA ALA A 14 -1.48 10.58 9.78
C ALA A 14 -0.08 10.12 10.18
N LYS A 15 -0.01 9.21 11.17
CA LYS A 15 1.25 8.62 11.64
C LYS A 15 1.94 7.76 10.58
N ILE A 16 1.16 7.20 9.65
CA ILE A 16 1.64 6.42 8.51
C ILE A 16 1.01 6.94 7.22
N SER A 17 1.83 7.14 6.19
CA SER A 17 1.39 7.63 4.88
C SER A 17 0.50 6.63 4.16
N ALA A 18 -0.50 7.07 3.38
CA ALA A 18 -1.37 6.18 2.61
C ALA A 18 -0.60 5.25 1.67
N GLY A 19 0.45 5.70 1.00
CA GLY A 19 1.25 4.85 0.10
C GLY A 19 1.85 3.65 0.82
N LEU A 20 2.19 3.80 2.10
CA LEU A 20 2.70 2.71 2.93
C LEU A 20 1.58 1.78 3.40
N VAL A 21 0.40 2.31 3.68
CA VAL A 21 -0.80 1.51 3.93
C VAL A 21 -1.18 0.69 2.69
N VAL A 22 -1.14 1.30 1.50
CA VAL A 22 -1.38 0.62 0.22
C VAL A 22 -0.34 -0.47 -0.03
N LYS A 23 0.94 -0.20 0.28
CA LYS A 23 1.99 -1.21 0.25
C LYS A 23 1.64 -2.42 1.12
N ALA A 24 1.18 -2.17 2.36
CA ALA A 24 0.77 -3.24 3.27
C ALA A 24 -0.44 -4.02 2.72
N MET A 25 -1.44 -3.34 2.14
CA MET A 25 -2.62 -3.97 1.55
C MET A 25 -2.25 -4.84 0.33
N ILE A 26 -1.35 -4.36 -0.53
CA ILE A 26 -0.86 -5.13 -1.69
C ILE A 26 -0.08 -6.36 -1.22
N LEU A 27 0.76 -6.22 -0.19
CA LEU A 27 1.47 -7.36 0.41
C LEU A 27 0.52 -8.40 1.01
N ASN A 28 -0.60 -7.96 1.59
CA ASN A 28 -1.67 -8.85 2.04
C ASN A 28 -2.38 -9.53 0.84
N GLY A 29 -2.68 -8.78 -0.23
CA GLY A 29 -3.41 -9.28 -1.41
C GLY A 29 -2.60 -10.18 -2.36
N LEU A 30 -1.27 -10.04 -2.43
CA LEU A 30 -0.39 -10.86 -3.28
C LEU A 30 -0.18 -12.31 -2.76
N GLY A 31 -0.95 -12.72 -1.77
CA GLY A 31 -1.03 -14.14 -1.40
C GLY A 31 0.13 -14.63 -0.55
N PHE A 32 0.88 -13.75 0.12
CA PHE A 32 1.70 -14.22 1.23
C PHE A 32 0.82 -14.73 2.38
N ILE A 33 -0.37 -14.13 2.65
CA ILE A 33 -1.42 -14.66 3.56
C ILE A 33 -2.82 -14.07 3.26
N ASN A 34 -3.88 -14.88 3.31
CA ASN A 34 -5.30 -14.46 3.25
C ASN A 34 -5.84 -14.10 4.65
N SER A 35 -5.56 -12.90 5.18
CA SER A 35 -6.21 -12.41 6.40
C SER A 35 -7.24 -11.30 6.10
N PRO A 36 -8.45 -11.35 6.67
CA PRO A 36 -9.42 -10.27 6.58
C PRO A 36 -8.87 -8.94 7.14
N LEU A 37 -9.32 -7.81 6.58
CA LEU A 37 -8.87 -6.45 6.96
C LEU A 37 -9.06 -6.13 8.46
N TYR A 38 -10.00 -6.76 9.17
CA TYR A 38 -10.21 -6.55 10.61
C TYR A 38 -9.18 -7.26 11.50
N LEU A 39 -8.39 -8.19 10.93
CA LEU A 39 -7.30 -8.91 11.62
C LEU A 39 -5.91 -8.36 11.25
N PHE A 40 -5.87 -7.26 10.50
CA PHE A 40 -4.66 -6.76 9.86
C PHE A 40 -3.59 -6.30 10.85
N SER A 41 -3.94 -5.60 11.93
CA SER A 41 -2.95 -5.28 12.99
C SER A 41 -2.35 -6.55 13.59
N ARG A 42 -3.18 -7.51 14.00
CA ARG A 42 -2.74 -8.78 14.61
C ARG A 42 -1.88 -9.62 13.66
N PHE A 43 -2.20 -9.57 12.38
CA PHE A 43 -1.47 -10.25 11.32
C PHE A 43 -0.02 -9.78 11.17
N PHE A 44 0.20 -8.49 11.42
CA PHE A 44 1.51 -7.89 11.35
C PHE A 44 2.32 -8.11 12.65
N GLU A 45 1.71 -8.50 13.77
CA GLU A 45 2.45 -8.79 15.02
C GLU A 45 3.52 -9.89 14.87
N ASP A 46 3.20 -10.95 14.11
CA ASP A 46 4.11 -12.08 13.86
C ASP A 46 5.03 -11.89 12.63
N LYS A 47 5.05 -10.68 12.05
CA LYS A 47 5.83 -10.39 10.83
C LYS A 47 6.87 -9.30 11.05
N PRO A 48 7.99 -9.35 10.31
CA PRO A 48 8.99 -8.29 10.37
C PRO A 48 8.49 -7.03 9.63
N LEU A 49 7.61 -6.22 10.26
CA LEU A 49 7.12 -4.96 9.67
C LEU A 49 8.27 -4.05 9.27
N GLU A 50 9.30 -3.96 10.10
CA GLU A 50 10.39 -3.02 9.85
C GLU A 50 11.11 -3.32 8.54
N HIS A 51 11.17 -4.60 8.17
CA HIS A 51 11.75 -5.05 6.91
C HIS A 51 10.78 -4.84 5.74
N LEU A 52 9.48 -5.06 5.95
CA LEU A 52 8.46 -5.02 4.90
C LEU A 52 8.01 -3.59 4.55
N LEU A 53 7.81 -2.76 5.57
CA LEU A 53 7.18 -1.45 5.48
C LEU A 53 8.14 -0.31 5.81
N GLY A 54 9.09 -0.52 6.73
CA GLY A 54 10.11 0.45 7.10
C GLY A 54 10.31 0.55 8.61
N LYS A 55 11.46 1.08 9.04
CA LYS A 55 11.84 1.18 10.46
C LYS A 55 10.83 1.99 11.28
N GLY A 56 10.52 1.53 12.50
CA GLY A 56 9.68 2.26 13.45
C GLY A 56 8.18 2.14 13.23
N ILE A 57 7.72 1.34 12.27
CA ILE A 57 6.30 1.09 12.03
C ILE A 57 5.82 -0.07 12.89
N LYS A 58 4.74 0.18 13.64
CA LYS A 58 4.14 -0.84 14.51
C LYS A 58 2.89 -1.42 13.88
N ALA A 59 2.62 -2.68 14.17
CA ALA A 59 1.36 -3.35 13.82
C ALA A 59 0.12 -2.56 14.27
N SER A 60 0.18 -1.94 15.45
CA SER A 60 -0.90 -1.10 15.99
C SER A 60 -1.21 0.15 15.16
N ASP A 61 -0.28 0.59 14.31
CA ASP A 61 -0.48 1.75 13.44
C ASP A 61 -1.32 1.38 12.19
N LEU A 62 -1.44 0.10 11.86
CA LEU A 62 -2.20 -0.46 10.73
C LEU A 62 -3.58 -0.99 11.16
N ASN A 63 -4.35 -0.16 11.86
CA ASN A 63 -5.73 -0.50 12.27
C ASN A 63 -6.75 -0.37 11.13
N ASP A 64 -7.91 -0.99 11.34
CA ASP A 64 -9.05 -1.01 10.42
C ASP A 64 -9.58 0.39 10.10
N ASP A 65 -9.63 1.28 11.08
CA ASP A 65 -9.96 2.70 10.89
C ASP A 65 -9.04 3.36 9.85
N ARG A 66 -7.74 3.11 9.95
CA ARG A 66 -6.77 3.72 9.05
C ARG A 66 -6.83 3.09 7.66
N LEU A 67 -6.96 1.77 7.59
CA LEU A 67 -7.14 1.04 6.34
C LEU A 67 -8.40 1.52 5.60
N GLY A 68 -9.53 1.63 6.30
CA GLY A 68 -10.80 2.13 5.75
C GLY A 68 -10.67 3.53 5.17
N ARG A 69 -10.06 4.47 5.92
CA ARG A 69 -9.80 5.83 5.43
C ARG A 69 -8.94 5.86 4.17
N VAL A 70 -7.94 4.99 4.05
CA VAL A 70 -7.11 4.90 2.82
C VAL A 70 -7.92 4.34 1.66
N LEU A 71 -8.74 3.33 1.88
CA LEU A 71 -9.62 2.76 0.85
C LEU A 71 -10.61 3.80 0.34
N ASP A 72 -11.21 4.60 1.23
CA ASP A 72 -12.09 5.69 0.84
C ASP A 72 -11.37 6.74 -0.02
N LEU A 73 -10.14 7.14 0.37
CA LEU A 73 -9.33 8.08 -0.42
C LEU A 73 -8.99 7.53 -1.81
N ILE A 74 -8.66 6.24 -1.90
CA ILE A 74 -8.36 5.57 -3.17
C ILE A 74 -9.62 5.49 -4.05
N PHE A 75 -10.77 5.20 -3.44
CA PHE A 75 -12.04 5.16 -4.13
C PHE A 75 -12.41 6.53 -4.69
N MET A 76 -12.26 7.60 -3.88
CA MET A 76 -12.48 8.99 -4.30
C MET A 76 -11.51 9.45 -5.40
N ALA A 77 -10.24 9.06 -5.31
CA ALA A 77 -9.22 9.40 -6.31
C ALA A 77 -9.37 8.62 -7.64
N GLY A 78 -10.13 7.53 -7.63
CA GLY A 78 -10.37 6.67 -8.79
C GLY A 78 -9.32 5.57 -8.93
N ILE A 79 -9.70 4.36 -8.48
CA ILE A 79 -8.86 3.14 -8.49
C ILE A 79 -8.19 2.88 -9.85
N SER A 80 -8.93 3.06 -10.96
CA SER A 80 -8.42 2.78 -12.30
C SER A 80 -7.23 3.67 -12.67
N ARG A 81 -7.25 4.96 -12.29
CA ARG A 81 -6.16 5.90 -12.54
C ARG A 81 -4.94 5.57 -11.68
N LEU A 82 -5.17 5.23 -10.42
CA LEU A 82 -4.11 4.82 -9.50
C LEU A 82 -3.42 3.55 -9.98
N PHE A 83 -4.19 2.55 -10.43
CA PHE A 83 -3.67 1.28 -10.91
C PHE A 83 -2.83 1.43 -12.18
N VAL A 84 -3.32 2.21 -13.16
CA VAL A 84 -2.55 2.52 -14.39
C VAL A 84 -1.25 3.24 -14.03
N GLY A 85 -1.29 4.21 -13.12
CA GLY A 85 -0.10 4.90 -12.64
C GLY A 85 0.93 3.96 -11.99
N ILE A 86 0.48 3.06 -11.11
CA ILE A 86 1.34 2.05 -10.48
C ILE A 86 1.95 1.08 -11.51
N TRP A 87 1.19 0.68 -12.53
CA TRP A 87 1.66 -0.19 -13.60
C TRP A 87 2.66 0.48 -14.53
N LEU A 88 2.47 1.77 -14.83
CA LEU A 88 3.32 2.51 -15.76
C LEU A 88 4.63 2.98 -15.11
N PHE A 89 4.64 3.22 -13.80
CA PHE A 89 5.81 3.68 -13.05
C PHE A 89 7.06 2.76 -13.18
N PRO A 90 6.95 1.42 -13.06
CA PRO A 90 8.09 0.53 -13.27
C PRO A 90 8.58 0.48 -14.72
N GLN A 91 7.75 0.84 -15.71
CA GLN A 91 8.12 0.84 -17.13
C GLN A 91 8.96 2.07 -17.53
N LEU A 92 8.88 3.15 -16.77
CA LEU A 92 9.69 4.36 -16.98
C LEU A 92 11.06 4.28 -16.29
N CYS A 93 11.20 3.49 -15.22
CA CYS A 93 12.47 3.24 -14.53
C CYS A 93 13.23 2.03 -15.13
N GLY A 94 13.55 2.10 -16.43
CA GLY A 94 14.74 1.52 -17.06
C GLY A 94 15.10 0.03 -16.87
N LYS A 95 14.22 -0.85 -16.37
CA LYS A 95 14.59 -2.26 -16.10
C LYS A 95 13.42 -3.25 -16.08
N CYS A 96 12.48 -3.19 -17.03
CA CYS A 96 11.65 -4.35 -17.37
C CYS A 96 10.91 -4.21 -18.72
N ILE A 97 11.65 -4.11 -19.83
CA ILE A 97 11.04 -4.18 -21.18
C ILE A 97 10.97 -5.61 -21.74
N ILE A 98 11.49 -6.62 -21.03
CA ILE A 98 11.64 -7.98 -21.58
C ILE A 98 10.56 -8.93 -21.07
N VAL A 99 9.28 -8.57 -21.11
CA VAL A 99 8.21 -9.60 -20.97
C VAL A 99 6.92 -9.25 -21.73
N ILE A 100 7.00 -8.67 -22.93
CA ILE A 100 5.86 -8.64 -23.87
C ILE A 100 6.29 -8.82 -25.34
N SER A 101 7.23 -9.74 -25.59
CA SER A 101 7.46 -10.30 -26.93
C SER A 101 8.14 -11.67 -26.80
N GLN A 102 7.33 -12.68 -26.51
CA GLN A 102 7.31 -13.98 -27.21
C GLN A 102 5.87 -14.48 -27.16
#